data_AF-A0A9W9YPJ4-F1
#
_entry.id   AF-A0A9W9YPJ4-F1
#
_cell.length_a   1.000
_cell.length_b   1.000
_cell.length_c   1.000
_cell.angle_alpha   90.00
_cell.angle_beta   90.00
_cell.angle_gamma   90.00
#
_symmetry.space_group_name_H-M   'P 1'
#
loop_
_entity.id
_entity.type
_entity.pdbx_description
1 polymer ?
#
loop_
_entity_poly.entity_id
_entity_poly.type
_entity_poly.pdbx_seq_one_letter_code
_entity_poly.pdbx_strand_id
1 'polypeptide(L)'
;MLLLVYPHRCTPPVLMRCPSDIRASILNSTALVNWTEPVALDNSNLAPEVTVRPPGISPPHIFNETTLVVYTAIDASGNERQCSFRVILEDNLGPMVVYCPPDQNITATQMNTLVTWNDPQFKDNSNNPLEIRCSHQSGTQFLLGNLECTLYSI
;
A
#
# COMPACT_ATOMS: atom_id res chain seq x y z
N MET A 1 -2.14 -41.82 -50.27
CA MET A 1 -2.75 -41.54 -48.96
C MET A 1 -2.25 -40.17 -48.54
N LEU A 2 -3.06 -39.13 -48.71
CA LEU A 2 -2.68 -37.75 -48.36
C LEU A 2 -2.98 -37.58 -46.86
N LEU A 3 -1.95 -37.44 -46.03
CA LEU A 3 -2.11 -37.19 -44.60
C LEU A 3 -2.38 -35.69 -44.42
N LEU A 4 -3.65 -35.31 -44.33
CA LEU A 4 -4.04 -33.94 -43.97
C LEU A 4 -3.81 -33.78 -42.47
N VAL A 5 -2.66 -33.21 -42.09
CA VAL A 5 -2.45 -32.72 -40.72
C VAL A 5 -3.23 -31.42 -40.60
N TYR A 6 -4.43 -31.48 -40.02
CA TYR A 6 -5.10 -30.26 -39.59
C TYR A 6 -4.28 -29.67 -38.44
N PRO A 7 -3.93 -28.37 -38.44
CA PRO A 7 -3.41 -27.75 -37.24
C PRO A 7 -4.43 -27.98 -36.13
N HIS A 8 -4.00 -28.59 -35.03
CA HIS A 8 -4.85 -28.70 -33.86
C HIS A 8 -5.26 -27.27 -33.52
N ARG A 9 -6.56 -26.95 -33.60
CA ARG A 9 -7.02 -25.60 -33.28
C ARG A 9 -6.80 -25.38 -31.79
N CYS A 10 -5.70 -24.72 -31.45
CA CYS A 10 -5.43 -24.27 -30.10
C CYS A 10 -6.46 -23.20 -29.75
N THR A 11 -7.20 -23.44 -28.67
CA THR A 11 -8.13 -22.47 -28.10
C THR A 11 -7.37 -21.54 -27.17
N PRO A 12 -7.90 -20.34 -26.84
CA PRO A 12 -7.28 -19.52 -25.81
C PRO A 12 -7.14 -20.28 -24.49
N PRO A 13 -6.02 -20.10 -23.77
CA PRO A 13 -5.78 -20.80 -22.52
C PRO A 13 -6.83 -20.43 -21.46
N VAL A 14 -7.01 -21.29 -20.48
CA VAL A 14 -7.89 -21.07 -19.32
C VAL A 14 -7.03 -20.83 -18.08
N LEU A 15 -7.24 -19.70 -17.42
CA LEU A 15 -6.67 -19.43 -16.10
C LEU A 15 -7.63 -19.90 -15.02
N MET A 16 -7.25 -20.94 -14.29
CA MET A 16 -7.97 -21.45 -13.12
C MET A 16 -7.40 -20.85 -11.83
N ARG A 17 -8.24 -20.76 -10.78
CA ARG A 17 -7.84 -20.23 -9.46
C ARG A 17 -7.30 -18.81 -9.50
N CYS A 18 -7.88 -18.00 -10.38
CA CYS A 18 -7.75 -16.55 -10.34
C CYS A 18 -7.91 -16.01 -8.92
N PRO A 19 -6.90 -15.32 -8.36
CA PRO A 19 -7.06 -14.66 -7.07
C PRO A 19 -8.17 -13.63 -7.12
N SER A 20 -8.84 -13.43 -5.99
CA SER A 20 -9.76 -12.30 -5.77
C SER A 20 -9.00 -11.14 -5.11
N ASP A 21 -9.60 -9.95 -5.10
CA ASP A 21 -9.02 -8.78 -4.41
C ASP A 21 -8.72 -9.14 -2.94
N ILE A 22 -7.54 -8.75 -2.45
CA ILE A 22 -7.03 -9.04 -1.11
C ILE A 22 -6.91 -7.73 -0.35
N ARG A 23 -7.39 -7.69 0.90
CA ARG A 23 -7.21 -6.56 1.81
C ARG A 23 -6.20 -6.95 2.89
N ALA A 24 -5.20 -6.11 3.12
CA ALA A 24 -4.15 -6.38 4.09
C ALA A 24 -3.85 -5.13 4.92
N SER A 25 -3.67 -5.33 6.23
CA SER A 25 -3.36 -4.23 7.14
C SER A 25 -1.87 -3.91 7.14
N ILE A 26 -1.54 -2.61 7.08
CA ILE A 26 -0.16 -2.11 7.14
C ILE A 26 0.36 -2.22 8.57
N LEU A 27 1.56 -2.77 8.76
CA LEU A 27 2.21 -2.90 10.07
C LEU A 27 3.39 -1.95 10.27
N ASN A 28 4.26 -1.83 9.27
CA ASN A 28 5.41 -0.93 9.25
C ASN A 28 5.61 -0.45 7.80
N SER A 29 4.68 0.38 7.34
CA SER A 29 4.63 0.90 5.97
C SER A 29 4.52 -0.16 4.86
N THR A 30 4.33 -1.42 5.24
CA THR A 30 4.28 -2.58 4.36
C THR A 30 3.31 -3.62 4.91
N ALA A 31 2.85 -4.49 4.01
CA ALA A 31 2.06 -5.67 4.33
C ALA A 31 2.58 -6.90 3.59
N LEU A 32 2.75 -8.01 4.31
CA LEU A 32 3.07 -9.31 3.74
C LEU A 32 1.77 -9.98 3.27
N VAL A 33 1.69 -10.29 1.98
CA VAL A 33 0.50 -10.87 1.37
C VAL A 33 0.86 -12.20 0.70
N ASN A 34 0.01 -13.20 0.92
CA ASN A 34 0.15 -14.53 0.34
C ASN A 34 -1.12 -14.88 -0.44
N TRP A 35 -0.97 -15.48 -1.63
CA TRP A 35 -2.07 -15.92 -2.48
C TRP A 35 -1.69 -17.19 -3.23
N THR A 36 -2.68 -17.83 -3.85
CA THR A 36 -2.43 -18.98 -4.75
C THR A 36 -2.29 -18.46 -6.17
N GLU A 37 -1.17 -18.73 -6.83
CA GLU A 37 -0.97 -18.36 -8.23
C GLU A 37 -1.99 -19.08 -9.14
N PRO A 38 -2.48 -18.42 -10.21
CA PRO A 38 -3.40 -19.07 -11.13
C PRO A 38 -2.70 -20.16 -11.94
N VAL A 39 -3.46 -21.17 -12.33
CA VAL A 39 -2.96 -22.27 -13.16
C VAL A 39 -3.48 -22.08 -14.58
N ALA A 40 -2.57 -21.95 -15.54
CA ALA A 40 -2.92 -21.91 -16.96
C ALA A 40 -3.04 -23.34 -17.52
N LEU A 41 -4.17 -23.66 -18.12
CA LEU A 41 -4.44 -24.91 -18.82
C LEU A 41 -4.82 -24.62 -20.26
N ASP A 42 -4.43 -25.50 -21.18
CA ASP A 42 -4.81 -25.39 -22.58
C ASP A 42 -5.05 -26.77 -23.22
N ASN A 43 -5.73 -26.79 -24.36
CA ASN A 43 -6.03 -28.00 -25.12
C ASN A 43 -4.89 -28.46 -26.05
N SER A 44 -3.79 -27.71 -26.16
CA SER A 44 -2.72 -27.96 -27.13
C SER A 44 -1.64 -28.97 -26.69
N ASN A 45 -1.82 -29.70 -25.57
CA ASN A 45 -0.80 -30.55 -24.93
C ASN A 45 0.51 -29.82 -24.54
N LEU A 46 0.60 -28.51 -24.76
CA LEU A 46 1.69 -27.65 -24.32
C LEU A 46 1.20 -26.73 -23.21
N ALA A 47 2.02 -26.54 -22.19
CA ALA A 47 1.71 -25.61 -21.12
C ALA A 47 1.83 -24.16 -21.65
N PRO A 48 0.81 -23.30 -21.44
CA PRO A 48 0.92 -21.88 -21.75
C PRO A 48 2.03 -21.21 -20.95
N GLU A 49 2.68 -20.21 -21.54
CA GLU A 49 3.59 -19.33 -20.83
C GLU A 49 2.80 -18.39 -19.92
N VAL A 50 3.18 -18.28 -18.65
CA VAL A 50 2.53 -17.39 -17.67
C VAL A 50 3.48 -16.29 -17.26
N THR A 51 3.05 -15.05 -17.42
CA THR A 51 3.78 -13.85 -16.98
C THR A 51 2.96 -13.07 -15.96
N VAL A 52 3.65 -12.29 -15.12
CA VAL A 52 3.03 -11.46 -14.08
C VAL A 52 3.47 -10.00 -14.23
N ARG A 53 2.54 -9.08 -13.99
CA ARG A 53 2.78 -7.63 -13.96
C ARG A 53 2.21 -7.04 -12.66
N PRO A 54 2.95 -6.20 -11.93
CA PRO A 54 4.38 -5.88 -12.09
C PRO A 54 5.32 -7.12 -12.07
N PRO A 55 6.47 -7.06 -12.77
CA PRO A 55 7.42 -8.17 -12.80
C PRO A 55 8.07 -8.38 -11.42
N GLY A 56 8.44 -9.62 -11.10
CA GLY A 56 9.09 -9.97 -9.84
C GLY A 56 8.14 -10.17 -8.65
N ILE A 57 6.82 -10.05 -8.86
CA ILE A 57 5.81 -10.35 -7.85
C ILE A 57 5.53 -11.85 -7.85
N SER A 58 5.71 -12.50 -6.70
CA SER A 58 5.33 -13.90 -6.46
C SER A 58 4.95 -14.08 -4.99
N PRO A 59 3.97 -14.95 -4.66
CA PRO A 59 3.56 -15.16 -3.29
C PRO A 59 4.58 -16.01 -2.50
N PRO A 60 4.85 -15.69 -1.22
CA PRO A 60 4.42 -14.49 -0.51
C PRO A 60 5.22 -13.25 -0.93
N HIS A 61 4.57 -12.08 -1.00
CA HIS A 61 5.20 -10.82 -1.40
C HIS A 61 4.93 -9.72 -0.38
N ILE A 62 5.87 -8.77 -0.24
CA ILE A 62 5.71 -7.59 0.59
C ILE A 62 5.29 -6.41 -0.28
N PHE A 63 4.14 -5.83 0.00
CA PHE A 63 3.64 -4.63 -0.67
C PHE A 63 3.80 -3.41 0.24
N ASN A 64 4.16 -2.27 -0.35
CA ASN A 64 4.23 -0.95 0.30
C ASN A 64 3.13 0.01 -0.18
N GLU A 65 2.37 -0.37 -1.21
CA GLU A 65 1.25 0.39 -1.76
C GLU A 65 0.19 -0.54 -2.34
N THR A 66 -1.02 0.00 -2.56
CA THR A 66 -2.09 -0.73 -3.23
C THR A 66 -1.69 -1.04 -4.67
N THR A 67 -1.65 -2.32 -5.02
CA THR A 67 -1.07 -2.79 -6.29
C THR A 67 -2.07 -3.65 -7.06
N LEU A 68 -2.21 -3.39 -8.37
CA LEU A 68 -2.93 -4.26 -9.30
C LEU A 68 -1.97 -5.32 -9.84
N VAL A 69 -2.22 -6.58 -9.54
CA VAL A 69 -1.44 -7.72 -10.05
C VAL A 69 -2.21 -8.33 -11.22
N VAL A 70 -1.52 -8.50 -12.35
CA VAL A 70 -2.08 -9.07 -13.59
C VAL A 70 -1.24 -10.27 -13.99
N TYR A 71 -1.89 -11.42 -14.11
CA TYR A 71 -1.33 -12.63 -14.71
C TYR A 71 -1.82 -12.75 -16.16
N THR A 72 -0.90 -13.03 -17.08
CA THR A 72 -1.17 -13.25 -18.51
C THR A 72 -0.68 -14.63 -18.90
N ALA A 73 -1.56 -15.46 -19.44
CA ALA A 73 -1.22 -16.75 -20.05
C ALA A 73 -1.25 -16.64 -21.57
N ILE A 74 -0.20 -17.10 -22.23
CA ILE A 74 -0.04 -17.09 -23.70
C ILE A 74 0.21 -18.53 -24.17
N ASP A 75 -0.62 -19.05 -25.07
CA ASP A 75 -0.40 -20.38 -25.65
C ASP A 75 0.65 -20.37 -26.78
N ALA A 76 1.02 -21.56 -27.27
CA ALA A 76 2.00 -21.69 -28.36
C ALA A 76 1.52 -21.13 -29.72
N SER A 77 0.22 -20.85 -29.85
CA SER A 77 -0.39 -20.22 -31.03
C SER A 77 -0.55 -18.70 -30.87
N GLY A 78 -0.12 -18.15 -29.74
CA GLY A 78 -0.22 -16.72 -29.42
C GLY A 78 -1.60 -16.28 -28.92
N ASN A 79 -2.49 -17.19 -28.53
CA ASN A 79 -3.74 -16.79 -27.89
C ASN A 79 -3.48 -16.42 -26.42
N GLU A 80 -4.11 -15.35 -25.96
CA GLU A 80 -3.90 -14.82 -24.61
C GLU A 80 -5.16 -14.91 -23.74
N ARG A 81 -4.95 -15.12 -22.44
CA ARG A 81 -5.97 -14.88 -21.41
C ARG A 81 -5.33 -14.21 -20.20
N GLN A 82 -6.07 -13.29 -19.59
CA GLN A 82 -5.60 -12.56 -18.42
C GLN A 82 -6.49 -12.78 -17.20
N CYS A 83 -5.88 -12.62 -16.03
CA CYS A 83 -6.53 -12.59 -14.75
C CYS A 83 -5.89 -11.51 -13.88
N SER A 84 -6.68 -10.76 -13.12
CA SER A 84 -6.14 -9.69 -12.27
C SER A 84 -6.87 -9.60 -10.95
N PHE A 85 -6.14 -9.12 -9.95
CA PHE A 85 -6.65 -8.83 -8.61
C PHE A 85 -5.90 -7.64 -8.01
N ARG A 86 -6.57 -6.91 -7.11
CA ARG A 86 -5.95 -5.84 -6.34
C ARG A 86 -5.51 -6.34 -4.98
N VAL A 87 -4.31 -5.96 -4.58
CA VAL A 87 -3.87 -5.97 -3.20
C VAL A 87 -4.12 -4.57 -2.65
N ILE A 88 -5.12 -4.43 -1.78
CA ILE A 88 -5.55 -3.18 -1.15
C ILE A 88 -4.91 -3.11 0.23
N LEU A 89 -4.05 -2.11 0.44
CA LEU A 89 -3.44 -1.88 1.74
C LEU A 89 -4.32 -0.92 2.55
N GLU A 90 -4.66 -1.34 3.77
CA GLU A 90 -5.48 -0.56 4.69
C GLU A 90 -4.68 -0.20 5.92
N ASP A 91 -4.72 1.07 6.31
CA ASP A 91 -4.23 1.50 7.60
C ASP A 91 -5.39 1.50 8.62
N ASN A 92 -5.25 0.64 9.62
CA ASN A 92 -6.26 0.44 10.67
C ASN A 92 -5.74 0.90 12.05
N LEU A 93 -4.52 1.46 12.10
CA LEU A 93 -3.93 1.99 13.32
C LEU A 93 -3.80 3.50 13.16
N GLY A 94 -4.25 4.25 14.16
CA GLY A 94 -4.04 5.68 14.18
C GLY A 94 -2.60 6.03 14.55
N PRO A 95 -2.16 7.26 14.26
CA PRO A 95 -0.85 7.74 14.66
C PRO A 95 -0.69 7.76 16.19
N MET A 96 0.54 7.54 16.62
CA MET A 96 0.93 7.57 18.04
C MET A 96 1.77 8.80 18.37
N VAL A 97 1.62 9.28 19.61
CA VAL A 97 2.46 10.34 20.18
C VAL A 97 3.80 9.74 20.56
N VAL A 98 4.88 10.26 19.96
CA VAL A 98 6.27 9.89 20.30
C VAL A 98 6.80 10.80 21.39
N TYR A 99 6.49 12.09 21.31
CA TYR A 99 6.90 13.09 22.28
C TYR A 99 5.84 14.19 22.39
N CYS A 100 5.49 14.52 23.63
CA CYS A 100 4.72 15.71 23.96
C CYS A 100 5.56 16.57 24.91
N PRO A 101 5.76 17.86 24.64
CA PRO A 101 6.45 18.77 25.56
C PRO A 101 5.72 18.82 26.90
N PRO A 102 6.44 18.82 28.04
CA PRO A 102 5.80 19.03 29.33
C PRO A 102 5.22 20.44 29.42
N ASP A 103 4.19 20.60 30.26
CA ASP A 103 3.62 21.91 30.56
C ASP A 103 4.71 22.86 31.08
N GLN A 104 4.67 24.11 30.61
CA GLN A 104 5.60 25.16 31.02
C GLN A 104 4.87 26.27 31.75
N ASN A 105 5.30 26.57 32.98
CA ASN A 105 4.82 27.71 33.74
C ASN A 105 5.76 28.90 33.52
N ILE A 106 5.38 29.81 32.62
CA ILE A 106 6.17 31.01 32.31
C ILE A 106 5.51 32.22 32.94
N THR A 107 6.30 32.95 33.75
CA THR A 107 5.84 34.23 34.30
C THR A 107 6.12 35.34 33.30
N ALA A 108 5.07 35.91 32.73
CA ALA A 108 5.18 37.04 31.81
C ALA A 108 5.65 38.29 32.55
N THR A 109 6.75 38.89 32.11
CA THR A 109 7.25 40.18 32.62
C THR A 109 6.77 41.39 31.80
N GLN A 110 6.20 41.12 30.62
CA GLN A 110 5.65 42.10 29.68
C GLN A 110 4.33 41.59 29.10
N MET A 111 3.53 42.47 28.48
CA MET A 111 2.26 42.09 27.85
C MET A 111 2.42 41.01 26.76
N ASN A 112 3.57 41.01 26.07
CA ASN A 112 3.96 39.95 25.13
C ASN A 112 5.23 39.29 25.65
N THR A 113 5.20 37.97 25.86
CA THR A 113 6.37 37.19 26.27
C THR A 113 6.74 36.21 25.17
N LEU A 114 8.03 36.13 24.85
CA LEU A 114 8.55 35.13 23.92
C LEU A 114 8.60 33.78 24.63
N VAL A 115 7.96 32.78 24.05
CA VAL A 115 7.92 31.42 24.61
C VAL A 115 8.43 30.43 23.56
N THR A 116 9.33 29.54 23.98
CA THR A 116 9.95 28.53 23.11
C THR A 116 9.78 27.14 23.71
N TRP A 117 9.35 26.20 22.90
CA TRP A 117 9.25 24.78 23.23
C TRP A 117 9.79 23.93 22.08
N ASN A 118 10.07 22.66 22.38
CA ASN A 118 10.33 21.67 21.35
C ASN A 118 9.00 21.25 20.74
N ASP A 119 8.92 21.06 19.42
CA ASP A 119 7.66 20.64 18.80
C ASP A 119 7.28 19.20 19.19
N PRO A 120 5.98 18.90 19.38
CA PRO A 120 5.52 17.54 19.61
C PRO A 120 5.88 16.65 18.42
N GLN A 121 6.23 15.39 18.71
CA GLN A 121 6.60 14.41 17.70
C GLN A 121 5.56 13.31 17.65
N PHE A 122 5.16 12.94 16.44
CA PHE A 122 4.18 11.90 16.18
C PHE A 122 4.78 10.91 15.18
N LYS A 123 4.29 9.67 15.23
CA LYS A 123 4.68 8.63 14.28
C LYS A 123 3.46 7.82 13.91
N ASP A 124 3.40 7.42 12.65
CA ASP A 124 2.39 6.52 12.15
C ASP A 124 3.03 5.25 11.58
N ASN A 125 2.25 4.17 11.52
CA ASN A 125 2.65 2.92 10.84
C ASN A 125 2.38 2.98 9.34
N SER A 126 1.56 3.93 8.87
CA SER A 126 1.45 4.24 7.45
C SER A 126 2.59 5.15 7.00
N ASN A 127 2.89 5.10 5.71
CA ASN A 127 3.77 6.10 5.07
C ASN A 127 2.99 7.38 4.71
N ASN A 128 1.78 7.57 5.24
CA ASN A 128 0.99 8.75 4.92
C ASN A 128 1.57 9.98 5.63
N PRO A 129 1.47 11.17 5.01
CA PRO A 129 1.89 12.40 5.64
C PRO A 129 0.98 12.71 6.83
N LEU A 130 1.59 13.04 7.97
CA LEU A 130 0.88 13.55 9.15
C LEU A 130 0.70 15.06 9.04
N GLU A 131 -0.52 15.54 9.30
CA GLU A 131 -0.79 16.97 9.42
C GLU A 131 -0.88 17.37 10.89
N ILE A 132 0.08 18.18 11.34
CA ILE A 132 0.15 18.71 12.70
C ILE A 132 -0.36 20.16 12.68
N ARG A 133 -1.41 20.44 13.45
CA ARG A 133 -1.93 21.81 13.64
C ARG A 133 -1.77 22.24 15.08
N CYS A 134 -0.94 23.25 15.31
CA CYS A 134 -0.80 23.88 16.61
C CYS A 134 -1.49 25.25 16.63
N SER A 135 -2.09 25.60 17.76
CA SER A 135 -2.68 26.92 18.00
C SER A 135 -1.64 28.05 17.89
N HIS A 136 -0.37 27.76 18.19
CA HIS A 136 0.73 28.71 18.06
C HIS A 136 2.04 28.00 17.68
N GLN A 137 3.00 28.76 17.18
CA GLN A 137 4.32 28.27 16.78
C GLN A 137 5.38 28.60 17.84
N SER A 138 6.32 27.68 18.06
CA SER A 138 7.44 27.90 18.98
C SER A 138 8.24 29.14 18.55
N GLY A 139 8.61 29.99 19.52
CA GLY A 139 9.33 31.23 19.26
C GLY A 139 8.46 32.40 18.77
N THR A 140 7.13 32.29 18.87
CA THR A 140 6.21 33.43 18.67
C THR A 140 5.92 34.14 20.00
N GLN A 141 5.54 35.42 19.93
CA GLN A 141 5.11 36.17 21.11
C GLN A 141 3.72 35.74 21.54
N PHE A 142 3.57 35.36 22.80
CA PHE A 142 2.31 34.95 23.40
C PHE A 142 1.67 36.06 24.22
N LEU A 143 0.34 36.17 24.10
CA LEU A 143 -0.54 36.75 25.12
C LEU A 143 -0.98 35.63 26.08
N LEU A 144 -1.52 35.97 27.25
CA LEU A 144 -2.07 35.00 28.22
C LEU A 144 -3.02 33.98 27.53
N GLY A 145 -2.70 32.68 27.59
CA GLY A 145 -3.49 31.60 26.95
C GLY A 145 -2.86 30.21 27.08
N ASN A 146 -3.55 29.19 26.57
CA ASN A 146 -3.08 27.79 26.48
C ASN A 146 -2.56 27.47 25.07
N LEU A 147 -1.59 26.54 24.98
CA LEU A 147 -1.15 25.93 23.73
C LEU A 147 -1.84 24.57 23.57
N GLU A 148 -2.66 24.45 22.53
CA GLU A 148 -3.18 23.16 22.07
C GLU A 148 -2.63 22.82 20.67
N CYS A 149 -2.23 21.57 20.49
CA CYS A 149 -1.86 20.99 19.20
C CYS A 149 -2.74 19.77 18.91
N THR A 150 -3.38 19.75 17.75
CA THR A 150 -4.19 18.64 17.26
C THR A 150 -3.48 17.97 16.08
N LEU A 151 -3.49 16.64 16.08
CA LEU A 151 -2.94 15.83 14.99
C LEU A 151 -4.08 15.25 14.15
N TYR A 152 -3.92 15.30 12.84
CA TYR A 152 -4.77 14.59 11.88
C TYR A 152 -3.90 13.59 11.11
N SER A 153 -4.39 12.36 10.96
CA SER A 153 -3.88 11.41 9.97
C SER A 153 -4.67 11.59 8.67
N ILE A 154 -3.99 11.54 7.53
CA ILE A 154 -4.57 11.70 6.19
C ILE A 154 -4.66 10.33 5.51
#